data_AF-A0A559JR77-F1
#
_entry.id   AF-A0A559JR77-F1
#
_cell.length_a   1.000
_cell.length_b   1.000
_cell.length_c   1.000
_cell.angle_alpha   90.00
_cell.angle_beta   90.00
_cell.angle_gamma   90.00
#
_symmetry.space_group_name_H-M   'P 1'
#
loop_
_entity.id
_entity.type
_entity.pdbx_description
1 polymer ?
#
loop_
_entity_poly.entity_id
_entity_poly.type
_entity_poly.pdbx_seq_one_letter_code
_entity_poly.pdbx_strand_id
1 'polypeptide(L)'
;MNTQRAAEIANSPVMANVTYQNANVYIQHVDEANETARIYALDRPDQEFSVPLGMLVEQRSDIESQEAIYVCPTSNESGEQTL
;
A
#
# COMPACT_ATOMS: atom_id res chain seq x y z
N MET A 1 -8.93 -2.57 -10.41
CA MET A 1 -8.16 -1.31 -10.24
C MET A 1 -8.14 -0.55 -11.57
N ASN A 2 -7.74 0.73 -11.61
CA ASN A 2 -7.56 1.50 -12.87
C ASN A 2 -6.08 1.62 -13.27
N THR A 3 -5.82 2.04 -14.51
CA THR A 3 -4.48 2.16 -15.11
C THR A 3 -3.56 3.11 -14.36
N GLN A 4 -4.05 4.31 -14.04
CA GLN A 4 -3.27 5.32 -13.31
C GLN A 4 -2.76 4.78 -11.97
N ARG A 5 -3.65 4.19 -11.15
CA ARG A 5 -3.29 3.64 -9.85
C ARG A 5 -2.32 2.47 -9.98
N ALA A 6 -2.53 1.61 -10.98
CA ALA A 6 -1.63 0.50 -11.24
C ALA A 6 -0.21 0.96 -11.58
N ALA A 7 -0.09 1.99 -12.41
CA ALA A 7 1.19 2.55 -12.82
C ALA A 7 1.94 3.18 -11.63
N GLU A 8 1.23 3.88 -10.73
CA GLU A 8 1.82 4.39 -9.49
C GLU A 8 2.39 3.28 -8.62
N ILE A 9 1.65 2.17 -8.47
CA ILE A 9 2.09 1.01 -7.69
C ILE A 9 3.32 0.36 -8.33
N ALA A 10 3.31 0.17 -9.65
CA ALA A 10 4.44 -0.45 -10.37
C ALA A 10 5.72 0.39 -10.32
N ASN A 11 5.60 1.72 -10.25
CA ASN A 11 6.73 2.65 -10.12
C ASN A 11 7.12 2.93 -8.65
N SER A 12 6.33 2.46 -7.69
CA SER A 12 6.58 2.67 -6.27
C SER A 12 7.62 1.66 -5.75
N PRO A 13 8.63 2.11 -4.99
CA PRO A 13 9.53 1.19 -4.28
C PRO A 13 8.85 0.54 -3.06
N VAL A 14 7.70 1.06 -2.64
CA VAL A 14 6.89 0.52 -1.54
C VAL A 14 5.87 -0.46 -2.10
N MET A 15 5.87 -1.68 -1.56
CA MET A 15 4.93 -2.74 -1.94
C MET A 15 3.50 -2.37 -1.51
N ALA A 16 2.62 -2.15 -2.48
CA ALA A 16 1.20 -2.03 -2.23
C ALA A 16 0.57 -3.41 -1.99
N ASN A 17 -0.47 -3.46 -1.16
CA ASN A 17 -1.22 -4.69 -0.91
C ASN A 17 -2.22 -4.92 -2.04
N VAL A 18 -1.80 -5.61 -3.10
CA VAL A 18 -2.64 -5.93 -4.26
C VAL A 18 -2.93 -7.42 -4.30
N THR A 19 -4.17 -7.76 -4.65
CA THR A 19 -4.66 -9.14 -4.74
C THR A 19 -5.22 -9.45 -6.13
N TYR A 20 -5.03 -10.69 -6.56
CA TYR A 20 -5.67 -11.31 -7.73
C TYR A 20 -6.20 -12.68 -7.33
N GLN A 21 -7.50 -12.94 -7.52
CA GLN A 21 -8.14 -14.20 -7.11
C GLN A 21 -7.80 -14.64 -5.68
N ASN A 22 -7.83 -13.68 -4.73
CA ASN A 22 -7.50 -13.89 -3.31
C ASN A 22 -6.02 -14.21 -2.99
N ALA A 23 -5.13 -14.20 -3.99
CA ALA A 23 -3.67 -14.30 -3.78
C ALA A 23 -3.03 -12.91 -3.80
N ASN A 24 -2.04 -12.68 -2.93
CA ASN A 24 -1.26 -11.45 -2.93
C ASN A 24 -0.28 -11.46 -4.10
N VAL A 25 -0.25 -10.35 -4.83
CA VAL A 25 0.53 -10.23 -6.06
C VAL A 25 1.32 -8.93 -6.09
N TYR A 26 2.47 -8.98 -6.74
CA TYR A 26 3.29 -7.82 -7.06
C TYR A 26 3.05 -7.39 -8.52
N ILE A 27 2.84 -6.10 -8.76
CA ILE A 27 2.73 -5.56 -10.12
C ILE A 27 4.12 -5.16 -10.61
N GLN A 28 4.63 -5.85 -11.64
CA GLN A 28 5.92 -5.51 -12.21
C GLN A 28 5.82 -4.48 -13.34
N HIS A 29 4.79 -4.58 -14.18
CA HIS A 29 4.60 -3.66 -15.30
C HIS A 29 3.12 -3.48 -15.63
N VAL A 30 2.76 -2.30 -16.12
CA VAL A 30 1.41 -1.98 -16.59
C VAL A 30 1.47 -1.66 -18.07
N ASP A 31 0.69 -2.41 -18.86
CA ASP A 31 0.46 -2.12 -20.26
C ASP A 31 -0.82 -1.26 -20.36
N GLU A 32 -0.62 0.05 -20.45
CA GLU A 32 -1.70 1.02 -20.51
C GLU A 32 -2.54 0.91 -21.79
N ALA A 33 -1.93 0.46 -22.90
CA ALA A 33 -2.62 0.36 -24.18
C ALA A 33 -3.64 -0.79 -24.18
N ASN A 34 -3.34 -1.88 -23.46
CA ASN A 34 -4.19 -3.06 -23.36
C ASN A 34 -4.97 -3.14 -22.04
N GLU A 35 -4.80 -2.19 -21.13
CA GLU A 35 -5.37 -2.20 -19.77
C GLU A 35 -5.07 -3.51 -19.01
N THR A 36 -3.85 -4.02 -19.17
CA THR A 36 -3.36 -5.23 -18.49
C THR A 36 -2.15 -4.91 -17.61
N ALA A 37 -1.91 -5.76 -16.63
CA ALA A 37 -0.72 -5.73 -15.80
C ALA A 37 -0.03 -7.08 -15.80
N ARG A 38 1.30 -7.03 -15.84
CA ARG A 38 2.17 -8.16 -15.54
C ARG A 38 2.37 -8.25 -14.04
N ILE A 39 1.97 -9.37 -13.46
CA ILE A 39 1.99 -9.63 -12.03
C ILE A 39 2.79 -10.88 -11.69
N TYR A 40 3.31 -10.92 -10.46
CA TYR A 40 3.91 -12.10 -9.84
C TYR A 40 3.15 -12.47 -8.59
N ALA A 41 2.91 -13.76 -8.38
CA ALA A 41 2.37 -14.23 -7.11
C ALA A 41 3.48 -14.20 -6.04
N LEU A 42 3.19 -13.66 -4.86
CA LEU A 42 4.20 -13.55 -3.79
C LEU A 42 4.67 -14.90 -3.26
N ASP A 43 3.83 -15.93 -3.35
CA ASP A 43 4.14 -17.31 -2.98
C ASP A 43 4.93 -18.05 -4.08
N ARG A 44 4.83 -17.59 -5.34
CA ARG A 44 5.48 -18.18 -6.52
C ARG A 44 6.02 -17.11 -7.46
N PRO A 45 7.14 -16.46 -7.10
CA PRO A 45 7.71 -15.36 -7.87
C PRO A 45 8.37 -15.80 -9.18
N ASP A 46 8.49 -17.11 -9.42
CA ASP A 46 8.94 -17.69 -10.69
C ASP A 46 7.87 -17.65 -11.79
N GLN A 47 6.62 -17.36 -11.43
CA GLN A 47 5.50 -17.34 -12.36
C GLN A 47 4.98 -15.91 -12.57
N GLU A 48 5.12 -15.43 -13.81
CA GLU A 48 4.50 -14.17 -14.25
C GLU A 48 3.17 -14.43 -14.97
N PHE A 49 2.19 -13.58 -14.72
CA PHE A 49 0.89 -13.59 -15.38
C PHE A 49 0.56 -12.20 -15.91
N SER A 50 0.00 -12.13 -17.12
CA SER A 50 -0.62 -10.91 -17.62
C SER A 50 -2.13 -10.99 -17.40
N VAL A 51 -2.67 -10.08 -16.58
CA VAL A 51 -4.09 -10.06 -16.20
C VAL A 51 -4.71 -8.68 -16.46
N PRO A 52 -6.03 -8.60 -16.71
CA PRO A 52 -6.72 -7.31 -16.83
C PRO A 52 -6.63 -6.52 -15.52
N LEU A 53 -6.39 -5.22 -15.60
CA LEU A 53 -6.32 -4.32 -14.44
C LEU A 53 -7.61 -4.32 -13.62
N GLY A 54 -8.76 -4.52 -14.28
CA GLY A 54 -10.06 -4.65 -13.64
C GLY A 54 -10.15 -5.81 -12.64
N MET A 55 -9.30 -6.84 -12.77
CA MET A 55 -9.27 -8.00 -11.88
C MET A 55 -8.39 -7.81 -10.64
N LEU A 56 -7.56 -6.76 -10.62
CA LEU A 56 -6.69 -6.45 -9.49
C LEU A 56 -7.43 -5.63 -8.44
N VAL A 57 -7.26 -6.01 -7.18
CA VAL A 57 -7.87 -5.33 -6.03
C VAL A 57 -6.79 -4.88 -5.05
N GLU A 58 -6.68 -3.58 -4.84
CA GLU A 58 -5.84 -2.99 -3.81
C GLU A 58 -6.59 -3.04 -2.47
N GLN A 59 -6.00 -3.70 -1.48
CA GLN A 59 -6.48 -3.78 -0.10
C GLN A 59 -5.89 -2.62 0.70
N ARG A 60 -6.73 -1.72 1.20
CA ARG A 60 -6.25 -0.66 2.10
C ARG A 60 -5.92 -1.26 3.46
N SER A 61 -4.76 -0.91 4.02
CA SER A 61 -4.33 -1.30 5.36
C SER A 61 -4.98 -0.47 6.46
N ASP A 62 -6.06 0.25 6.17
CA ASP A 62 -6.78 1.09 7.10
C ASP A 62 -7.60 0.20 8.05
N ILE A 63 -6.92 -0.52 8.94
CA ILE A 63 -7.51 -0.84 10.23
C ILE A 63 -7.70 0.51 10.90
N GLU A 64 -8.96 0.91 11.05
CA GLU A 64 -9.37 2.07 11.83
C GLU A 64 -8.66 2.04 13.18
N SER A 65 -7.79 3.02 13.35
CA SER A 65 -7.48 3.68 14.60
C SER A 65 -8.67 3.67 15.56
N GLN A 66 -8.60 2.83 16.59
CA GLN A 66 -9.21 3.16 17.87
C GLN A 66 -8.15 3.07 18.97
N GLU A 67 -7.68 4.27 19.30
CA GLU A 67 -7.18 4.73 20.60
C GLU A 67 -5.78 4.30 21.05
N ALA A 68 -4.77 5.03 20.58
CA ALA A 68 -3.64 5.41 21.42
C ALA A 68 -3.60 6.94 21.49
N ILE A 69 -4.30 7.51 22.47
CA ILE A 69 -4.19 8.93 22.83
C ILE A 69 -2.78 9.13 23.39
N TYR A 70 -1.87 9.62 22.55
CA TYR A 70 -0.55 10.06 22.99
C TYR A 70 -0.68 11.43 23.67
N VAL A 71 -1.01 11.43 24.97
CA VAL A 71 -0.90 12.64 25.78
C VAL A 71 0.57 12.81 26.14
N CYS A 72 1.30 13.61 25.37
CA CYS A 72 2.56 14.17 25.85
C CYS A 72 2.26 14.99 27.11
N PRO A 73 2.81 14.65 28.30
CA PRO A 73 2.78 15.60 29.40
C PRO A 73 3.65 16.78 28.99
N THR A 74 3.02 17.91 28.67
CA THR A 74 3.72 19.20 28.70
C THR A 74 4.06 19.46 30.16
N SER A 75 5.28 19.11 30.56
CA SER A 75 5.91 19.67 31.76
C SER A 75 6.12 21.16 31.52
N ASN A 76 5.05 21.92 31.70
CA ASN A 76 5.13 23.25 32.27
C ASN A 76 5.66 23.07 33.69
N GLU A 77 6.93 23.39 33.90
CA GLU A 77 7.42 23.82 35.21
C GLU A 77 8.19 25.12 34.97
N SER A 78 7.44 26.22 34.91
CA SER A 78 7.97 27.57 35.02
C SER A 78 8.78 27.71 36.31
N GLY A 79 10.06 28.01 36.18
CA GLY A 79 10.92 28.34 37.31
C GLY A 79 10.47 29.63 37.99
N GLU A 80 9.85 29.50 39.16
CA GLU A 80 9.76 30.57 40.14
C GLU A 80 11.02 30.51 41.03
N GLN A 81 12.02 31.35 40.71
CA GLN A 81 13.09 31.70 41.64
C GLN A 81 12.57 32.77 42.58
N THR A 82 12.18 32.36 43.79
CA THR A 82 12.15 33.24 44.96
C THR A 82 13.28 32.81 45.87
N LEU A 83 14.29 33.68 46.04
CA LEU A 83 14.95 34.09 47.29
C LEU A 83 16.17 34.96 46.97
#